data_AF-A0A6I6IPI3-F1
#
_entry.id   AF-A0A6I6IPI3-F1
#
_cell.length_a   1.000
_cell.length_b   1.000
_cell.length_c   1.000
_cell.angle_alpha   90.00
_cell.angle_beta   90.00
_cell.angle_gamma   90.00
#
_symmetry.space_group_name_H-M   'P 1'
#
loop_
_entity.id
_entity.type
_entity.pdbx_description
1 polymer ?
#
loop_
_entity_poly.entity_id
_entity_poly.type
_entity_poly.pdbx_seq_one_letter_code
_entity_poly.pdbx_strand_id
1 'polypeptide(L)' 'MPFDKTEYTEELAQLEVGSDTSESRAQTALYLVAAVLVTLWATSVALYGLPGLVLPALVMVPLMMVILVRLTRG' A
#
# COMPACT_ATOMS: atom_id res chain seq x y z
N MET A 1 43.79 8.56 7.95
CA MET A 1 42.59 9.32 7.55
C MET A 1 41.55 9.21 8.66
N PRO A 2 41.23 10.30 9.37
CA PRO A 2 40.11 10.32 10.31
C PRO A 2 38.84 10.79 9.58
N PHE A 3 37.82 9.94 9.55
CA PHE A 3 36.47 10.31 9.13
C PHE A 3 35.83 11.19 10.22
N ASP A 4 35.41 12.41 9.86
CA ASP A 4 34.78 13.35 10.77
C ASP A 4 33.34 12.92 11.07
N LYS A 5 32.95 12.88 12.35
CA LYS A 5 31.64 12.35 12.77
C LYS A 5 30.48 13.30 12.46
N THR A 6 30.81 14.57 12.21
CA THR A 6 29.86 15.65 11.92
C THR A 6 29.16 15.41 10.59
N GLU A 7 29.89 15.07 9.52
CA GLU A 7 29.32 14.79 8.19
C GLU A 7 28.28 13.66 8.21
N TYR A 8 28.56 12.56 8.94
CA TYR A 8 27.59 11.46 9.05
C TYR A 8 26.32 11.85 9.81
N THR A 9 26.44 12.75 10.79
CA THR A 9 25.28 13.17 11.58
C THR A 9 24.33 14.00 10.72
N GLU A 10 24.88 14.81 9.81
CA GLU A 10 24.11 15.58 8.85
C GLU A 10 23.50 14.71 7.75
N GLU A 11 24.21 13.70 7.25
CA GLU A 11 23.64 12.72 6.30
C GLU A 11 22.52 11.89 6.95
N LEU A 12 22.71 11.39 8.18
CA LEU A 12 21.68 10.61 8.89
C LEU A 12 20.44 11.46 9.17
N ALA A 13 20.60 12.73 9.57
CA ALA A 13 19.49 13.65 9.76
C ALA A 13 18.74 13.94 8.43
N GLN A 14 19.45 14.06 7.31
CA GLN A 14 18.83 14.24 5.99
C GLN A 14 18.13 12.98 5.49
N LEU A 15 18.67 11.79 5.77
CA LEU A 15 18.04 10.51 5.44
C LEU A 15 16.76 10.28 6.24
N GLU A 16 16.75 10.61 7.53
CA GLU A 16 15.59 10.46 8.41
C GLU A 16 14.45 11.43 8.03
N VAL A 17 14.77 12.71 7.80
CA VAL A 17 13.79 13.71 7.30
C VAL A 17 13.23 13.33 5.92
N GLY A 18 14.09 12.79 5.04
CA GLY A 18 13.69 12.30 3.73
C GLY A 18 12.81 11.06 3.79
N SER A 19 13.15 10.09 4.64
CA SER A 19 12.39 8.86 4.81
C SER A 19 11.03 9.10 5.44
N ASP A 20 10.94 9.90 6.51
CA ASP A 20 9.67 10.22 7.19
C ASP A 20 8.68 10.92 6.25
N THR A 21 9.18 11.86 5.45
CA THR A 21 8.35 12.56 4.46
C THR A 21 7.88 11.61 3.37
N SER A 22 8.74 10.70 2.90
CA SER A 22 8.39 9.71 1.88
C SER A 22 7.38 8.67 2.40
N GLU A 23 7.55 8.23 3.64
CA GLU A 23 6.68 7.26 4.29
C GLU A 23 5.31 7.87 4.56
N SER A 24 5.26 9.11 5.06
CA SER A 24 4.01 9.86 5.25
C SER A 24 3.23 10.00 3.94
N ARG A 25 3.91 10.31 2.84
CA ARG A 25 3.28 10.42 1.50
C ARG A 25 2.82 9.06 0.98
N ALA A 26 3.61 8.01 1.18
CA ALA A 26 3.26 6.65 0.79
C ALA A 26 2.05 6.13 1.57
N GLN A 27 2.02 6.36 2.89
CA GLN A 27 0.88 6.05 3.75
C GLN A 27 -0.37 6.81 3.29
N THR A 28 -0.25 8.11 3.04
CA THR A 28 -1.35 8.94 2.53
C THR A 28 -1.88 8.42 1.20
N ALA A 29 -0.99 8.06 0.26
CA ALA A 29 -1.36 7.48 -1.02
C ALA A 29 -2.08 6.13 -0.84
N LEU A 30 -1.61 5.28 0.07
CA LEU A 30 -2.21 3.99 0.37
C LEU A 30 -3.62 4.16 0.96
N TYR A 31 -3.81 5.10 1.90
CA TYR A 31 -5.13 5.42 2.44
C TYR A 31 -6.08 5.97 1.36
N LEU A 32 -5.59 6.82 0.45
CA LEU A 32 -6.39 7.33 -0.67
C LEU A 32 -6.83 6.21 -1.61
N VAL A 33 -5.92 5.30 -1.98
CA VAL A 33 -6.23 4.13 -2.82
C VAL A 33 -7.27 3.24 -2.13
N ALA A 34 -7.09 2.95 -0.85
CA ALA A 34 -8.04 2.16 -0.07
C ALA A 34 -9.42 2.82 -0.02
N ALA A 35 -9.49 4.13 0.22
CA ALA A 35 -10.73 4.89 0.24
C ALA A 35 -11.47 4.83 -1.11
N VAL A 36 -10.76 4.99 -2.22
CA VAL A 36 -11.34 4.85 -3.56
C VAL A 36 -11.87 3.43 -3.79
N LEU A 37 -11.11 2.40 -3.40
CA LEU A 37 -11.52 1.01 -3.55
C LEU A 37 -12.80 0.69 -2.76
N VAL A 38 -12.89 1.15 -1.52
CA VAL A 38 -14.05 0.95 -0.64
C VAL A 38 -15.27 1.72 -1.14
N THR A 39 -15.09 2.97 -1.59
CA THR A 39 -16.20 3.77 -2.12
C THR A 39 -16.72 3.22 -3.44
N LEU A 40 -15.83 2.82 -4.36
CA LEU A 40 -16.22 2.18 -5.62
C LEU A 40 -16.98 0.87 -5.39
N TRP A 41 -16.53 0.09 -4.39
CA TRP A 41 -17.23 -1.12 -3.97
C TRP A 41 -18.61 -0.81 -3.38
N ALA A 42 -18.70 0.16 -2.46
CA ALA A 42 -19.96 0.59 -1.87
C ALA A 42 -20.96 1.08 -2.94
N THR A 43 -20.49 1.82 -3.95
CA THR A 43 -21.30 2.21 -5.11
C THR A 43 -21.77 1.02 -5.92
N SER A 44 -20.92 0.01 -6.13
CA SER A 44 -21.31 -1.24 -6.80
C SER A 44 -22.41 -1.98 -6.05
N VAL A 45 -22.30 -2.05 -4.71
CA VAL A 45 -23.36 -2.61 -3.84
C VAL A 45 -24.64 -1.79 -3.92
N ALA A 46 -24.56 -0.46 -3.93
CA ALA A 46 -25.73 0.41 -4.00
C ALA A 46 -26.46 0.33 -5.35
N LEU A 47 -25.73 0.20 -6.46
CA LEU A 47 -26.30 0.15 -7.81
C LEU A 47 -26.82 -1.25 -8.19
N TYR A 48 -26.11 -2.30 -7.81
CA TYR A 48 -26.41 -3.67 -8.25
C TYR A 48 -26.94 -4.56 -7.13
N GLY A 49 -26.87 -4.14 -5.86
CA GLY A 49 -27.36 -4.90 -4.70
C GLY A 49 -26.45 -6.07 -4.36
N LEU A 50 -27.06 -7.25 -4.15
CA LEU A 50 -26.38 -8.51 -3.81
C LEU A 50 -25.17 -8.83 -4.71
N PRO A 51 -25.23 -8.77 -6.05
CA PRO A 51 -24.06 -9.01 -6.91
C PRO A 51 -22.88 -8.06 -6.64
N GLY A 52 -23.13 -6.82 -6.22
CA GLY A 52 -22.06 -5.89 -5.81
C GLY A 52 -21.29 -6.36 -4.58
N LEU A 53 -21.93 -7.15 -3.71
CA LEU A 53 -21.29 -7.76 -2.55
C LEU A 53 -20.43 -8.97 -2.95
N VAL A 54 -20.87 -9.75 -3.94
CA VAL A 54 -20.16 -10.96 -4.39
C VAL A 54 -18.95 -10.64 -5.27
N LEU A 55 -18.98 -9.54 -6.03
CA LEU A 55 -17.90 -9.13 -6.94
C LEU A 55 -16.49 -9.05 -6.30
N PRO A 56 -16.26 -8.34 -5.18
CA PRO A 56 -14.92 -8.30 -4.57
C PRO A 56 -14.48 -9.65 -4.02
N ALA A 57 -15.41 -10.43 -3.46
CA ALA A 57 -15.11 -11.78 -2.96
C ALA A 57 -14.68 -12.69 -4.12
N LEU A 58 -15.39 -12.62 -5.25
CA LEU A 58 -15.10 -13.42 -6.45
C LEU A 58 -13.74 -13.07 -7.06
N VAL A 59 -13.31 -11.81 -6.98
CA VAL A 59 -11.99 -11.35 -7.44
C VAL A 59 -10.88 -11.72 -6.46
N MET A 60 -11.15 -11.66 -5.15
CA MET A 60 -10.15 -11.99 -4.13
C MET A 60 -9.78 -13.48 -4.10
N VAL A 61 -10.71 -14.38 -4.40
CA VAL A 61 -10.44 -15.83 -4.43
C VAL A 61 -9.30 -16.21 -5.41
N PRO A 62 -9.37 -15.89 -6.72
CA PRO A 62 -8.28 -16.17 -7.65
C PRO A 62 -7.04 -15.34 -7.34
N LEU A 63 -7.17 -14.11 -6.83
CA LEU A 63 -6.03 -13.28 -6.43
C LEU A 63 -5.19 -13.97 -5.34
N MET A 64 -5.84 -14.47 -4.29
CA MET A 64 -5.16 -15.22 -3.23
C MET A 64 -4.53 -16.49 -3.77
N MET A 65 -5.21 -17.21 -4.66
CA MET A 65 -4.65 -18.39 -5.35
C MET A 65 -3.35 -18.04 -6.09
N VAL A 66 -3.34 -16.94 -6.87
CA VAL A 66 -2.15 -16.48 -7.58
C VAL A 66 -1.03 -16.09 -6.61
N ILE A 67 -1.34 -15.36 -5.54
CA ILE A 67 -0.36 -14.96 -4.52
C ILE A 67 0.29 -16.20 -3.89
N LEU A 68 -0.52 -17.18 -3.47
CA LEU A 68 -0.05 -18.42 -2.88
C LEU A 68 0.81 -19.21 -3.87
N VAL A 69 0.38 -19.33 -5.13
CA VAL A 69 1.16 -19.99 -6.19
C VAL A 69 2.48 -19.28 -6.43
N ARG A 70 2.51 -17.93 -6.44
CA ARG A 70 3.75 -17.16 -6.62
C ARG A 70 4.70 -17.34 -5.43
N LEU A 71 4.19 -17.30 -4.20
CA LEU A 71 4.98 -17.55 -2.98
C LEU A 71 5.57 -18.96 -2.96
N THR A 72 4.80 -19.97 -3.39
CA THR A 72 5.26 -21.37 -3.41
C THR A 72 6.28 -21.63 -4.53
N ARG A 73 6.30 -20.78 -5.56
CA ARG A 73 7.18 -20.94 -6.72
C ARG A 73 8.57 -20.32 -6.57
N GLY A 74 8.87 -19.63 -5.46
CA GLY A 74 10.21 -19.17 -5.09
C GLY A 74 10.87 -18.26 -6.12
#